data_AF-A0A1E8FT90-F1
#
_entry.id   AF-A0A1E8FT90-F1
#
_cell.length_a   1.000
_cell.length_b   1.000
_cell.length_c   1.000
_cell.angle_alpha   90.00
_cell.angle_beta   90.00
_cell.angle_gamma   90.00
#
_symmetry.space_group_name_H-M   'P 1'
#
loop_
_entity.id
_entity.type
_entity.pdbx_description
1 polymer ?
#
loop_
_entity_poly.entity_id
_entity_poly.type
_entity_poly.pdbx_seq_one_letter_code
_entity_poly.pdbx_strand_id
1 'polypeptide(L)'
;MTTLEGHKTVTLSAMAWALAVDKAAHAAPDTSGAYLESAGAATIAALPQELREPLERELFAAGITGGNGALSADWLAVISQAGAAPITGTVVSRHADTSTHCELNLFHGLGLAVEFSRTVRREPGGGTAVERVHNSVSVTLFPEENVWAVVAASLPDLRELTADGSGAAGLPPADSKRRVPAAALEELDAGAEATVHFALTAGRGPEDARQYQAAHIWILNDGLHEVKTVPGGAPDDPPGEAVLIRREPGAIALQLVWDVLGAHEFLSAATGSEAA
;
A
#
# COMPACT_ATOMS: atom_id res chain seq x y z
N MET A 1 -3.02 -1.69 -23.41
CA MET A 1 -1.81 -1.09 -22.83
C MET A 1 -2.05 0.40 -22.79
N THR A 2 -2.40 0.93 -21.61
CA THR A 2 -2.74 2.34 -21.43
C THR A 2 -1.50 3.00 -20.84
N THR A 3 -0.82 3.82 -21.63
CA THR A 3 0.38 4.55 -21.20
C THR A 3 -0.09 5.89 -20.64
N LEU A 4 -0.28 5.97 -19.32
CA LEU A 4 -0.15 7.25 -18.63
C LEU A 4 1.35 7.57 -18.65
N GLU A 5 1.73 8.73 -19.18
CA GLU A 5 3.13 9.09 -19.48
C GLU A 5 4.07 8.73 -18.32
N GLY A 6 5.04 7.85 -18.57
CA GLY A 6 6.04 7.39 -17.60
C GLY A 6 5.69 6.15 -16.76
N HIS A 7 4.46 5.64 -16.81
CA HIS A 7 4.01 4.51 -15.98
C HIS A 7 3.83 3.25 -16.84
N LYS A 8 4.19 2.09 -16.28
CA LYS A 8 3.96 0.78 -16.88
C LYS A 8 3.10 -0.07 -15.95
N THR A 9 1.83 -0.28 -16.33
CA THR A 9 0.91 -1.16 -15.62
C THR A 9 0.71 -2.46 -16.40
N VAL A 10 0.82 -3.58 -15.71
CA VAL A 10 0.46 -4.91 -16.20
C VAL A 10 -0.57 -5.53 -15.27
N THR A 11 -1.54 -6.23 -15.84
CA THR A 11 -2.55 -6.98 -15.08
C THR A 11 -2.36 -8.46 -15.34
N LEU A 12 -2.30 -9.23 -14.27
CA LEU A 12 -2.08 -10.67 -14.29
C LEU A 12 -2.71 -11.34 -13.08
N SER A 13 -2.79 -12.65 -13.06
CA SER A 13 -3.23 -13.41 -11.89
C SER A 13 -2.25 -13.23 -10.71
N ALA A 14 -2.78 -13.30 -9.49
CA ALA A 14 -1.96 -13.21 -8.29
C ALA A 14 -0.88 -14.30 -8.25
N MET A 15 -1.20 -15.49 -8.77
CA MET A 15 -0.29 -16.61 -8.83
C MET A 15 0.84 -16.41 -9.87
N ALA A 16 0.55 -15.78 -11.01
CA ALA A 16 1.58 -15.43 -11.98
C ALA A 16 2.52 -14.38 -11.40
N TRP A 17 2.00 -13.39 -10.67
CA TRP A 17 2.83 -12.40 -9.98
C TRP A 17 3.72 -13.05 -8.92
N ALA A 18 3.16 -13.95 -8.10
CA ALA A 18 3.93 -14.70 -7.12
C ALA A 18 5.03 -15.56 -7.76
N LEU A 19 4.78 -16.16 -8.93
CA LEU A 19 5.80 -16.87 -9.71
C LEU A 19 6.91 -15.93 -10.23
N ALA A 20 6.59 -14.68 -10.59
CA ALA A 20 7.59 -13.70 -10.98
C ALA A 20 8.49 -13.32 -9.80
N VAL A 21 7.92 -13.10 -8.62
CA VAL A 21 8.67 -12.85 -7.38
C VAL A 21 9.57 -14.04 -7.02
N ASP A 22 9.04 -15.28 -7.14
CA ASP A 22 9.81 -16.50 -6.91
C ASP A 22 11.02 -16.63 -7.84
N LYS A 23 10.81 -16.38 -9.14
CA LYS A 23 11.90 -16.38 -10.14
C LYS A 23 12.95 -15.32 -9.81
N ALA A 24 12.55 -14.13 -9.35
CA ALA A 24 13.49 -13.06 -8.98
C ALA A 24 14.31 -13.43 -7.74
N ALA A 25 13.67 -13.99 -6.72
CA ALA A 25 14.33 -14.43 -5.49
C ALA A 25 15.39 -15.51 -5.75
N HIS A 26 15.10 -16.47 -6.63
CA HIS A 26 16.06 -17.50 -7.02
C HIS A 26 17.21 -16.97 -7.89
N ALA A 27 16.99 -15.90 -8.65
CA ALA A 27 18.03 -15.25 -9.44
C ALA A 27 18.96 -14.34 -8.61
N ALA A 28 18.51 -13.91 -7.43
CA ALA A 28 19.26 -13.04 -6.51
C ALA A 28 19.14 -13.52 -5.04
N PRO A 29 19.66 -14.71 -4.70
CA PRO A 29 19.43 -15.35 -3.40
C PRO A 29 19.98 -14.56 -2.22
N ASP A 30 21.09 -13.82 -2.40
CA ASP A 30 21.76 -13.06 -1.35
C ASP A 30 20.85 -11.95 -0.74
N THR A 31 19.84 -11.50 -1.50
CA THR A 31 18.90 -10.45 -1.08
C THR A 31 17.51 -10.98 -0.72
N SER A 32 17.27 -12.29 -0.80
CA SER A 32 15.91 -12.85 -0.77
C SER A 32 15.71 -14.00 0.23
N GLY A 33 16.64 -14.20 1.17
CA GLY A 33 16.57 -15.28 2.16
C GLY A 33 15.24 -15.37 2.90
N ALA A 34 14.72 -14.25 3.42
CA ALA A 34 13.45 -14.22 4.13
C ALA A 34 12.24 -14.63 3.25
N TYR A 35 12.26 -14.28 1.95
CA TYR A 35 11.23 -14.71 1.02
C TYR A 35 11.31 -16.21 0.73
N LEU A 36 12.52 -16.73 0.49
CA LEU A 36 12.72 -18.15 0.14
C LEU A 36 12.28 -19.10 1.27
N GLU A 37 12.30 -18.62 2.52
CA GLU A 37 11.79 -19.34 3.70
C GLU A 37 10.29 -19.15 3.93
N SER A 38 9.62 -18.31 3.14
CA SER A 38 8.20 -17.98 3.32
C SER A 38 7.27 -19.09 2.83
N ALA A 39 6.05 -19.11 3.38
CA ALA A 39 4.97 -19.96 2.89
C ALA A 39 4.60 -19.68 1.41
N GLY A 40 4.83 -18.45 0.94
CA GLY A 40 4.63 -18.07 -0.46
C GLY A 40 5.57 -18.81 -1.39
N ALA A 41 6.88 -18.78 -1.11
CA ALA A 41 7.88 -19.52 -1.87
C ALA A 41 7.59 -21.04 -1.85
N ALA A 42 7.26 -21.59 -0.68
CA ALA A 42 6.88 -23.00 -0.56
C ALA A 42 5.65 -23.36 -1.41
N THR A 43 4.66 -22.47 -1.50
CA THR A 43 3.47 -22.65 -2.33
C THR A 43 3.83 -22.70 -3.82
N ILE A 44 4.67 -21.78 -4.29
CA ILE A 44 5.12 -21.75 -5.70
C ILE A 44 5.97 -22.96 -6.04
N ALA A 45 6.88 -23.36 -5.15
CA ALA A 45 7.72 -24.54 -5.31
C ALA A 45 6.90 -25.84 -5.40
N ALA A 46 5.76 -25.90 -4.71
CA ALA A 46 4.87 -27.06 -4.70
C ALA A 46 3.89 -27.12 -5.89
N LEU A 47 3.87 -26.12 -6.79
CA LEU A 47 2.95 -26.11 -7.92
C LEU A 47 3.26 -27.24 -8.92
N PRO A 48 2.26 -28.07 -9.29
CA PRO A 48 2.37 -29.01 -10.41
C PRO A 48 2.72 -28.30 -11.72
N GLN A 49 3.43 -28.99 -12.61
CA GLN A 49 3.84 -28.44 -13.90
C GLN A 49 2.66 -27.95 -14.73
N GLU A 50 1.53 -28.67 -14.67
CA GLU A 50 0.29 -28.36 -15.40
C GLU A 50 -0.31 -27.01 -14.96
N LEU A 51 -0.09 -26.61 -13.71
CA LEU A 51 -0.49 -25.29 -13.19
C LEU A 51 0.57 -24.22 -13.45
N ARG A 52 1.85 -24.59 -13.63
CA ARG A 52 2.95 -23.67 -13.90
C ARG A 52 2.94 -23.15 -15.34
N GLU A 53 2.66 -24.01 -16.32
CA GLU A 53 2.67 -23.64 -17.75
C GLU A 53 1.71 -22.48 -18.12
N PRO A 54 0.46 -22.42 -17.61
CA PRO A 54 -0.41 -21.25 -17.81
C PRO A 54 0.17 -19.95 -17.22
N LEU A 55 0.79 -20.02 -16.04
CA LEU A 55 1.38 -18.85 -15.37
C LEU A 55 2.59 -18.33 -16.13
N GLU A 56 3.44 -19.22 -16.65
CA GLU A 56 4.59 -18.81 -17.48
C GLU A 56 4.16 -18.16 -18.79
N ARG A 57 3.07 -18.64 -19.41
CA ARG A 57 2.47 -17.99 -20.58
C ARG A 57 1.91 -16.61 -20.26
N GLU A 58 1.29 -16.46 -19.09
CA GLU A 58 0.77 -15.17 -18.62
C GLU A 58 1.91 -14.16 -18.40
N LEU A 59 3.00 -14.58 -17.74
CA LEU A 59 4.20 -13.74 -17.57
C LEU A 59 4.84 -13.34 -18.90
N PHE A 60 4.89 -14.26 -19.87
CA PHE A 60 5.41 -13.97 -21.20
C PHE A 60 4.51 -12.98 -21.94
N ALA A 61 3.19 -13.16 -21.89
CA ALA A 61 2.22 -12.24 -22.50
C ALA A 61 2.25 -10.84 -21.89
N ALA A 62 2.54 -10.73 -20.59
CA ALA A 62 2.75 -9.46 -19.89
C ALA A 62 4.12 -8.81 -20.18
N GLY A 63 5.01 -9.49 -20.91
CA GLY A 63 6.38 -9.03 -21.17
C GLY A 63 7.24 -8.99 -19.91
N ILE A 64 6.93 -9.83 -18.92
CA ILE A 64 7.72 -9.99 -17.69
C ILE A 64 8.88 -10.95 -17.94
N THR A 65 8.64 -12.03 -18.68
CA THR A 65 9.64 -13.03 -19.07
C THR A 65 9.99 -12.96 -20.57
N GLY A 66 11.21 -13.41 -20.90
CA GLY A 66 11.66 -13.61 -22.28
C GLY A 66 11.27 -14.98 -22.84
N GLY A 67 11.64 -15.25 -24.10
CA GLY A 67 11.33 -16.51 -24.78
C GLY A 67 11.98 -17.77 -24.17
N ASN A 68 12.95 -17.60 -23.27
CA ASN A 68 13.57 -18.68 -22.49
C ASN A 68 12.89 -18.90 -21.13
N GLY A 69 11.80 -18.18 -20.82
CA GLY A 69 11.07 -18.28 -19.55
C GLY A 69 11.76 -17.60 -18.35
N ALA A 70 12.93 -16.99 -18.55
CA ALA A 70 13.61 -16.17 -17.55
C ALA A 70 12.97 -14.78 -17.48
N LEU A 71 13.03 -14.13 -16.31
CA LEU A 71 12.67 -12.72 -16.19
C LEU A 71 13.53 -11.89 -17.14
N SER A 72 12.92 -10.88 -17.78
CA SER A 72 13.70 -9.85 -18.46
C SER A 72 14.59 -9.11 -17.46
N ALA A 73 15.70 -8.54 -17.92
CA ALA A 73 16.65 -7.84 -17.06
C ALA A 73 15.98 -6.69 -16.28
N ASP A 74 15.11 -5.92 -16.94
CA ASP A 74 14.39 -4.81 -16.33
C ASP A 74 13.48 -5.28 -15.19
N TRP A 75 12.69 -6.34 -15.43
CA TRP A 75 11.79 -6.87 -14.40
C TRP A 75 12.52 -7.56 -13.26
N LEU A 76 13.62 -8.26 -13.53
CA LEU A 76 14.48 -8.81 -12.49
C LEU A 76 15.01 -7.68 -11.60
N ALA A 77 15.58 -6.63 -12.19
CA ALA A 77 16.11 -5.50 -11.44
C ALA A 77 15.03 -4.79 -10.61
N VAL A 78 13.84 -4.59 -11.16
CA VAL A 78 12.71 -3.93 -10.47
C VAL A 78 12.20 -4.78 -9.30
N ILE A 79 11.97 -6.08 -9.50
CA ILE A 79 11.44 -6.95 -8.44
C ILE A 79 12.47 -7.11 -7.31
N SER A 80 13.74 -7.30 -7.65
CA SER A 80 14.81 -7.40 -6.64
C SER A 80 14.96 -6.11 -5.83
N GLN A 81 14.87 -4.94 -6.47
CA GLN A 81 14.93 -3.65 -5.77
C GLN A 81 13.68 -3.40 -4.92
N ALA A 82 12.48 -3.76 -5.41
CA ALA A 82 11.25 -3.63 -4.64
C ALA A 82 11.28 -4.48 -3.36
N GLY A 83 11.83 -5.71 -3.43
CA GLY A 83 12.00 -6.56 -2.25
C GLY A 83 12.98 -6.00 -1.19
N ALA A 84 13.84 -5.06 -1.59
CA ALA A 84 14.79 -4.37 -0.72
C ALA A 84 14.50 -2.86 -0.61
N ALA A 85 13.27 -2.44 -0.91
CA ALA A 85 12.91 -1.03 -0.98
C ALA A 85 13.07 -0.36 0.39
N PRO A 86 13.77 0.79 0.47
CA PRO A 86 13.99 1.48 1.75
C PRO A 86 12.72 2.16 2.29
N ILE A 87 11.71 2.36 1.44
CA ILE A 87 10.40 2.88 1.81
C ILE A 87 9.34 1.89 1.32
N THR A 88 8.50 1.41 2.24
CA THR A 88 7.38 0.53 1.93
C THR A 88 6.09 1.13 2.47
N GLY A 89 4.97 0.86 1.81
CA GLY A 89 3.68 1.36 2.23
C GLY A 89 2.53 0.44 1.87
N THR A 90 1.43 0.62 2.58
CA THR A 90 0.17 -0.09 2.32
C THR A 90 -0.96 0.92 2.33
N VAL A 91 -1.83 0.81 1.33
CA VAL A 91 -3.09 1.54 1.25
C VAL A 91 -4.20 0.50 1.19
N VAL A 92 -5.12 0.56 2.14
CA VAL A 92 -6.33 -0.27 2.13
C VAL A 92 -7.52 0.67 2.10
N SER A 93 -8.24 0.67 0.97
CA SER A 93 -9.47 1.41 0.83
C SER A 93 -10.67 0.46 0.86
N ARG A 94 -11.81 0.97 1.32
CA ARG A 94 -13.07 0.25 1.35
C ARG A 94 -14.19 1.19 0.92
N HIS A 95 -15.03 0.73 0.02
CA HIS A 95 -16.23 1.44 -0.41
C HIS A 95 -17.28 0.41 -0.82
N ALA A 96 -18.50 0.57 -0.31
CA ALA A 96 -19.57 -0.42 -0.44
C ALA A 96 -19.09 -1.84 -0.03
N ASP A 97 -19.22 -2.80 -0.94
CA ASP A 97 -18.84 -4.22 -0.78
C ASP A 97 -17.44 -4.54 -1.33
N THR A 98 -16.63 -3.53 -1.63
CA THR A 98 -15.30 -3.69 -2.21
C THR A 98 -14.23 -3.16 -1.27
N SER A 99 -13.13 -3.91 -1.16
CA SER A 99 -11.90 -3.47 -0.48
C SER A 99 -10.73 -3.62 -1.44
N THR A 100 -10.02 -2.52 -1.67
CA THR A 100 -8.84 -2.45 -2.53
C THR A 100 -7.60 -2.33 -1.66
N HIS A 101 -6.57 -3.13 -1.99
CA HIS A 101 -5.31 -3.24 -1.26
C HIS A 101 -4.22 -2.87 -2.24
N CYS A 102 -3.40 -1.88 -1.90
CA CYS A 102 -2.24 -1.48 -2.68
C CYS A 102 -1.00 -1.52 -1.79
N GLU A 103 -0.03 -2.33 -2.17
CA GLU A 103 1.31 -2.34 -1.58
C GLU A 103 2.22 -1.43 -2.42
N LEU A 104 3.01 -0.59 -1.77
CA LEU A 104 3.92 0.37 -2.38
C LEU A 104 5.35 0.05 -1.95
N ASN A 105 6.27 0.06 -2.89
CA ASN A 105 7.71 -0.07 -2.64
C ASN A 105 8.41 1.04 -3.43
N LEU A 106 9.11 1.96 -2.74
CA LEU A 106 9.80 3.09 -3.37
C LEU A 106 11.32 2.92 -3.23
N PHE A 107 12.05 3.08 -4.33
CA PHE A 107 13.49 2.85 -4.43
C PHE A 107 14.09 3.66 -5.59
N HIS A 108 15.20 4.35 -5.33
CA HIS A 108 16.00 5.03 -6.36
C HIS A 108 15.22 5.97 -7.30
N GLY A 109 14.19 6.66 -6.80
CA GLY A 109 13.33 7.54 -7.61
C GLY A 109 12.30 6.80 -8.46
N LEU A 110 12.13 5.50 -8.25
CA LEU A 110 11.08 4.67 -8.83
C LEU A 110 10.17 4.10 -7.74
N GLY A 111 8.99 3.69 -8.14
CA GLY A 111 8.04 2.97 -7.29
C GLY A 111 7.47 1.76 -8.00
N LEU A 112 7.19 0.72 -7.23
CA LEU A 112 6.42 -0.45 -7.63
C LEU A 112 5.18 -0.55 -6.74
N ALA A 113 4.00 -0.51 -7.37
CA ALA A 113 2.73 -0.71 -6.70
C ALA A 113 2.11 -2.04 -7.13
N VAL A 114 1.60 -2.81 -6.17
CA VAL A 114 0.86 -4.04 -6.40
C VAL A 114 -0.52 -3.88 -5.79
N GLU A 115 -1.53 -3.86 -6.65
CA GLU A 115 -2.93 -3.67 -6.26
C GLU A 115 -3.75 -4.93 -6.49
N PHE A 116 -4.62 -5.26 -5.54
CA PHE A 116 -5.70 -6.22 -5.73
C PHE A 116 -6.97 -5.78 -5.01
N SER A 117 -8.11 -6.33 -5.43
CA SER A 117 -9.39 -6.06 -4.80
C SER A 117 -10.03 -7.34 -4.27
N ARG A 118 -10.90 -7.19 -3.27
CA ARG A 118 -11.71 -8.27 -2.71
C ARG A 118 -13.14 -7.79 -2.47
N THR A 119 -14.10 -8.69 -2.68
CA THR A 119 -15.48 -8.49 -2.24
C THR A 119 -15.55 -8.78 -0.74
N VAL A 120 -16.14 -7.85 -0.01
CA VAL A 120 -16.29 -7.90 1.44
C VAL A 120 -17.74 -7.67 1.85
N ARG A 121 -18.13 -8.29 2.95
CA ARG A 121 -19.42 -8.05 3.59
C ARG A 121 -19.20 -7.52 5.00
N ARG A 122 -19.92 -6.45 5.35
CA ARG A 122 -19.96 -5.95 6.72
C ARG A 122 -20.75 -6.92 7.60
N GLU A 123 -20.20 -7.23 8.77
CA GLU A 123 -20.85 -8.08 9.74
C GLU A 123 -21.64 -7.25 10.76
N PRO A 124 -22.75 -7.78 11.30
CA PRO A 124 -23.43 -7.18 12.44
C PRO A 124 -22.45 -7.09 13.62
N GLY A 125 -22.11 -5.87 14.06
CA GLY A 125 -21.15 -5.64 15.15
C GLY A 125 -19.78 -5.10 14.73
N GLY A 126 -19.63 -4.52 13.53
CA GLY A 126 -18.44 -3.71 13.18
C GLY A 126 -17.30 -4.47 12.50
N GLY A 127 -17.48 -5.77 12.20
CA GLY A 127 -16.50 -6.59 11.48
C GLY A 127 -16.63 -6.52 9.96
N THR A 128 -15.58 -6.96 9.26
CA THR A 128 -15.59 -7.16 7.81
C THR A 128 -15.21 -8.60 7.49
N ALA A 129 -16.12 -9.34 6.85
CA ALA A 129 -15.86 -10.68 6.33
C ALA A 129 -15.45 -10.61 4.86
N VAL A 130 -14.41 -11.35 4.49
CA VAL A 130 -14.00 -11.48 3.08
C VAL A 130 -14.88 -12.56 2.42
N GLU A 131 -15.61 -12.20 1.38
CA GLU A 131 -16.45 -13.14 0.63
C GLU A 131 -15.72 -13.73 -0.57
N ARG A 132 -14.91 -12.90 -1.25
CA ARG A 132 -14.18 -13.31 -2.45
C ARG A 132 -12.92 -12.46 -2.60
N VAL A 133 -11.80 -13.10 -2.92
CA VAL A 133 -10.60 -12.40 -3.40
C VAL A 133 -10.58 -12.49 -4.92
N HIS A 134 -10.44 -11.35 -5.61
CA HIS A 134 -10.30 -11.37 -7.06
C HIS A 134 -8.91 -11.90 -7.41
N ASN A 135 -8.83 -12.93 -8.25
CA ASN A 135 -7.55 -13.50 -8.71
C ASN A 135 -6.94 -12.67 -9.85
N SER A 136 -6.76 -11.38 -9.60
CA SER A 136 -6.15 -10.43 -10.52
C SER A 136 -5.41 -9.38 -9.69
N VAL A 137 -4.17 -9.11 -10.07
CA VAL A 137 -3.34 -8.06 -9.52
C VAL A 137 -2.98 -7.08 -10.64
N SER A 138 -2.94 -5.80 -10.29
CA SER A 138 -2.37 -4.75 -11.14
C SER A 138 -1.00 -4.39 -10.58
N VAL A 139 0.03 -4.53 -11.40
CA VAL A 139 1.40 -4.19 -11.03
C VAL A 139 1.81 -2.96 -11.82
N THR A 140 2.08 -1.86 -11.13
CA THR A 140 2.40 -0.56 -11.72
C THR A 140 3.82 -0.16 -11.34
N LEU A 141 4.69 0.00 -12.34
CA LEU A 141 5.99 0.67 -12.21
C LEU A 141 5.81 2.15 -12.57
N PHE A 142 6.31 3.04 -11.71
CA PHE A 142 6.12 4.48 -11.86
C PHE A 142 7.36 5.27 -11.37
N PRO A 143 7.60 6.48 -11.89
CA PRO A 143 8.52 7.44 -11.26
C PRO A 143 7.97 7.87 -9.91
N GLU A 144 8.81 7.91 -8.89
CA GLU A 144 8.39 8.13 -7.50
C GLU A 144 7.62 9.43 -7.29
N GLU A 145 7.91 10.49 -8.05
CA GLU A 145 7.17 11.76 -8.02
C GLU A 145 5.68 11.60 -8.35
N ASN A 146 5.28 10.47 -8.95
CA ASN A 146 3.90 10.16 -9.30
C ASN A 146 3.20 9.24 -8.29
N VAL A 147 3.77 9.03 -7.10
CA VAL A 147 3.20 8.16 -6.06
C VAL A 147 1.72 8.47 -5.77
N TRP A 148 1.34 9.76 -5.76
CA TRP A 148 -0.06 10.14 -5.56
C TRP A 148 -0.98 9.63 -6.66
N ALA A 149 -0.60 9.76 -7.93
CA ALA A 149 -1.44 9.32 -9.05
C ALA A 149 -1.73 7.81 -8.98
N VAL A 150 -0.73 7.03 -8.55
CA VAL A 150 -0.86 5.58 -8.35
C VAL A 150 -1.75 5.26 -7.15
N VAL A 151 -1.53 5.92 -6.01
CA VAL A 151 -2.35 5.71 -4.81
C VAL A 151 -3.81 6.11 -5.05
N ALA A 152 -4.04 7.25 -5.71
CA ALA A 152 -5.38 7.75 -6.02
C ALA A 152 -6.16 6.78 -6.90
N ALA A 153 -5.50 6.04 -7.80
CA ALA A 153 -6.12 5.01 -8.61
C ALA A 153 -6.62 3.80 -7.78
N SER A 154 -6.04 3.58 -6.59
CA SER A 154 -6.47 2.55 -5.62
C SER A 154 -7.55 3.04 -4.64
N LEU A 155 -7.95 4.30 -4.72
CA LEU A 155 -9.02 4.86 -3.91
C LEU A 155 -10.36 4.78 -4.65
N PRO A 156 -11.49 4.72 -3.93
CA PRO A 156 -12.80 4.91 -4.52
C PRO A 156 -12.85 6.23 -5.29
N ASP A 157 -13.55 6.24 -6.44
CA ASP A 157 -13.73 7.44 -7.28
C ASP A 157 -14.72 8.43 -6.64
N LEU A 158 -14.32 8.95 -5.48
CA LEU A 158 -15.00 9.93 -4.66
C LEU A 158 -14.06 11.12 -4.56
N ARG A 159 -14.54 12.31 -4.96
CA ARG A 159 -13.72 13.52 -5.08
C ARG A 159 -13.02 13.87 -3.77
N GLU A 160 -13.66 13.63 -2.64
CA GLU A 160 -13.13 13.85 -1.30
C GLU A 160 -11.85 13.05 -1.04
N LEU A 161 -11.74 11.87 -1.66
CA LEU A 161 -10.60 10.97 -1.53
C LEU A 161 -9.53 11.21 -2.61
N THR A 162 -9.93 11.55 -3.84
CA THR A 162 -9.04 11.58 -5.01
C THR A 162 -8.60 12.97 -5.46
N ALA A 163 -9.15 14.05 -4.88
CA ALA A 163 -8.75 15.41 -5.20
C ALA A 163 -7.23 15.60 -5.03
N ASP A 164 -6.61 16.31 -5.97
CA ASP A 164 -5.21 16.68 -5.83
C ASP A 164 -5.03 17.68 -4.67
N GLY A 165 -3.86 17.65 -4.04
CA GLY A 165 -3.52 18.58 -2.96
C GLY A 165 -3.39 20.04 -3.40
N SER A 166 -3.49 20.34 -4.71
CA SER A 166 -3.25 21.66 -5.28
C SER A 166 -4.38 22.67 -4.99
N GLY A 167 -5.58 22.16 -4.68
CA GLY A 167 -6.75 22.94 -4.28
C GLY A 167 -6.82 23.29 -2.80
N ALA A 168 -5.91 22.78 -1.95
CA ALA A 168 -5.83 23.10 -0.52
C ALA A 168 -5.23 24.51 -0.30
N ALA A 169 -5.83 25.52 -0.91
CA ALA A 169 -5.47 26.92 -0.76
C ALA A 169 -5.98 27.45 0.59
N GLY A 170 -5.28 27.10 1.66
CA GLY A 170 -5.51 27.65 2.99
C GLY A 170 -5.10 26.71 4.10
N LEU A 171 -4.50 27.25 5.16
CA LEU A 171 -4.52 26.59 6.46
C LEU A 171 -5.99 26.27 6.77
N PRO A 172 -6.34 25.00 7.08
CA PRO A 172 -7.72 24.66 7.40
C PRO A 172 -8.20 25.57 8.53
N PRO A 173 -9.46 26.06 8.50
CA PRO A 173 -10.04 26.74 9.65
C PRO A 173 -9.86 25.82 10.87
N ALA A 174 -9.39 26.39 11.99
CA ALA A 174 -8.97 25.68 13.19
C ALA A 174 -9.82 24.42 13.42
N ASP A 175 -9.17 23.26 13.23
CA ASP A 175 -9.72 21.90 13.26
C ASP A 175 -11.03 21.79 14.07
N SER A 176 -12.14 21.45 13.41
CA SER A 176 -13.32 20.95 14.14
C SER A 176 -13.01 19.55 14.66
N LYS A 177 -12.28 19.47 15.78
CA LYS A 177 -11.96 18.22 16.46
C LYS A 177 -13.21 17.74 17.17
N ARG A 178 -13.68 16.55 16.80
CA ARG A 178 -14.75 15.85 17.53
C ARG A 178 -14.12 14.67 18.25
N ARG A 179 -14.18 14.68 19.59
CA ARG A 179 -13.82 13.51 20.39
C ARG A 179 -15.00 12.55 20.41
N VAL A 180 -14.71 11.27 20.20
CA VAL A 180 -15.67 10.18 20.31
C VAL A 180 -15.05 9.06 21.14
N PRO A 181 -15.85 8.31 21.92
CA PRO A 181 -15.35 7.09 22.57
C PRO A 181 -14.77 6.13 21.52
N ALA A 182 -13.68 5.41 21.80
CA ALA A 182 -13.14 4.43 20.84
C ALA A 182 -14.19 3.38 20.42
N ALA A 183 -15.08 2.98 21.33
CA ALA A 183 -16.18 2.06 21.00
C ALA A 183 -17.14 2.61 19.92
N ALA A 184 -17.25 3.94 19.77
CA ALA A 184 -18.07 4.55 18.73
C ALA A 184 -17.40 4.56 17.35
N LEU A 185 -16.10 4.22 17.24
CA LEU A 185 -15.42 4.10 15.95
C LEU A 185 -15.99 2.98 15.10
N GLU A 186 -16.39 1.87 15.71
CA GLU A 186 -17.00 0.74 15.00
C GLU A 186 -18.32 1.14 14.34
N GLU A 187 -19.15 1.92 15.03
CA GLU A 187 -20.39 2.46 14.49
C GLU A 187 -20.14 3.47 13.36
N LEU A 188 -19.11 4.31 13.51
CA LEU A 188 -18.71 5.27 12.50
C LEU A 188 -18.17 4.60 11.23
N ASP A 189 -17.33 3.56 11.36
CA ASP A 189 -16.84 2.74 10.24
C ASP A 189 -18.01 1.99 9.57
N ALA A 190 -18.94 1.45 10.37
CA ALA A 190 -20.12 0.76 9.86
C ALA A 190 -21.05 1.69 9.06
N GLY A 191 -21.12 2.97 9.43
CA GLY A 191 -21.88 4.01 8.73
C GLY A 191 -21.10 4.74 7.63
N ALA A 192 -19.81 4.44 7.45
CA ALA A 192 -18.97 5.12 6.48
C ALA A 192 -19.37 4.78 5.04
N GLU A 193 -19.35 5.80 4.18
CA GLU A 193 -19.39 5.64 2.74
C GLU A 193 -18.10 4.95 2.27
N ALA A 194 -16.96 5.47 2.72
CA ALA A 194 -15.65 4.89 2.44
C ALA A 194 -14.68 5.00 3.64
N THR A 195 -13.74 4.06 3.72
CA THR A 195 -12.60 4.15 4.65
C THR A 195 -11.29 3.93 3.92
N VAL A 196 -10.25 4.61 4.40
CA VAL A 196 -8.89 4.53 3.85
C VAL A 196 -7.92 4.35 5.01
N HIS A 197 -7.15 3.28 4.98
CA HIS A 197 -6.04 3.04 5.89
C HIS A 197 -4.76 3.18 5.11
N PHE A 198 -3.82 3.94 5.64
CA PHE A 198 -2.51 4.12 5.06
C PHE A 198 -1.47 3.85 6.14
N ALA A 199 -0.44 3.09 5.78
CA ALA A 199 0.74 2.93 6.61
C ALA A 199 1.98 2.99 5.72
N LEU A 200 3.01 3.68 6.17
CA LEU A 200 4.29 3.82 5.49
C LEU A 200 5.42 3.62 6.50
N THR A 201 6.42 2.87 6.09
CA THR A 201 7.62 2.59 6.87
C THR A 201 8.85 2.93 6.03
N ALA A 202 9.87 3.51 6.66
CA ALA A 202 11.17 3.65 6.04
C ALA A 202 12.30 3.17 6.97
N GLY A 203 13.25 2.44 6.39
CA GLY A 203 14.38 1.87 7.11
C GLY A 203 15.42 1.28 6.15
N ARG A 204 16.61 0.99 6.66
CA ARG A 204 17.73 0.44 5.85
C ARG A 204 17.71 -1.08 5.74
N GLY A 205 16.77 -1.72 6.41
CA GLY A 205 16.62 -3.16 6.47
C GLY A 205 15.77 -3.59 7.67
N PRO A 206 15.43 -4.87 7.75
CA PRO A 206 14.59 -5.42 8.81
C PRO A 206 15.25 -5.36 10.20
N GLU A 207 16.59 -5.24 10.26
CA GLU A 207 17.35 -5.19 11.52
C GLU A 207 17.57 -3.75 12.05
N ASP A 208 17.11 -2.73 11.32
CA ASP A 208 17.27 -1.35 11.75
C ASP A 208 16.36 -1.06 12.96
N ALA A 209 16.98 -0.88 14.13
CA ALA A 209 16.28 -0.59 15.38
C ALA A 209 15.54 0.76 15.35
N ARG A 210 15.84 1.63 14.38
CA ARG A 210 15.13 2.89 14.16
C ARG A 210 14.46 2.85 12.80
N GLN A 211 13.14 2.94 12.81
CA GLN A 211 12.34 3.05 11.59
C GLN A 211 11.51 4.31 11.66
N TYR A 212 11.39 5.00 10.53
CA TYR A 212 10.33 5.97 10.34
C TYR A 212 9.02 5.21 10.12
N GLN A 213 7.96 5.60 10.81
CA GLN A 213 6.63 5.01 10.67
C GLN A 213 5.57 6.11 10.64
N ALA A 214 4.72 6.08 9.63
CA ALA A 214 3.53 6.91 9.51
C ALA A 214 2.32 6.01 9.30
N ALA A 215 1.23 6.31 9.99
CA ALA A 215 -0.02 5.56 9.86
C ALA A 215 -1.21 6.48 10.03
N HIS A 216 -2.16 6.38 9.12
CA HIS A 216 -3.32 7.24 9.03
C HIS A 216 -4.58 6.43 8.71
N ILE A 217 -5.70 6.88 9.26
CA ILE A 217 -7.02 6.33 8.99
C ILE A 217 -7.92 7.48 8.63
N TRP A 218 -8.61 7.37 7.49
CA TRP A 218 -9.66 8.30 7.10
C TRP A 218 -10.99 7.60 6.95
N ILE A 219 -12.04 8.30 7.38
CA ILE A 219 -13.43 7.90 7.23
C ILE A 219 -14.14 8.99 6.45
N LEU A 220 -14.84 8.60 5.39
CA LEU A 220 -15.74 9.45 4.63
C LEU A 220 -17.19 9.12 4.98
N ASN A 221 -17.92 10.12 5.45
CA ASN A 221 -19.33 10.07 5.82
C ASN A 221 -20.03 11.39 5.43
N ASP A 222 -20.40 12.25 6.38
CA ASP A 222 -20.85 13.62 6.12
C ASP A 222 -19.71 14.59 5.74
N GLY A 223 -18.47 14.09 5.79
CA GLY A 223 -17.26 14.72 5.26
C GLY A 223 -16.05 13.81 5.44
N LEU A 224 -14.90 14.22 4.92
CA LEU A 224 -13.65 13.50 5.15
C LEU A 224 -13.14 13.78 6.57
N HIS A 225 -12.89 12.73 7.34
CA HIS A 225 -12.35 12.82 8.69
C HIS A 225 -11.10 11.96 8.83
N GLU A 226 -10.00 12.54 9.32
CA GLU A 226 -8.86 11.77 9.81
C GLU A 226 -9.14 11.31 11.25
N VAL A 227 -8.88 10.04 11.53
CA VAL A 227 -9.05 9.44 12.84
C VAL A 227 -7.70 9.36 13.54
N LYS A 228 -7.60 9.95 14.72
CA LYS A 228 -6.45 9.79 15.62
C LYS A 228 -6.90 9.10 16.89
N THR A 229 -6.29 7.96 17.21
CA THR A 229 -6.52 7.29 18.49
C THR A 229 -5.57 7.85 19.53
N VAL A 230 -6.13 8.25 20.68
CA VAL A 230 -5.36 8.58 21.87
C VAL A 230 -5.45 7.35 22.77
N PRO A 231 -4.33 6.64 23.00
CA PRO A 231 -4.36 5.50 23.90
C PRO A 231 -4.88 5.95 25.27
N GLY A 232 -5.85 5.21 25.82
CA GLY A 232 -6.15 5.30 27.24
C GLY A 232 -4.90 4.89 28.00
N GLY A 233 -4.60 5.56 29.12
CA GLY A 233 -3.48 5.15 29.96
C GLY A 233 -3.83 3.89 30.77
N ALA A 234 -3.36 3.82 32.01
CA ALA A 234 -3.31 2.66 32.90
C ALA A 234 -4.59 1.77 32.94
N PRO A 235 -4.54 0.56 33.53
CA PRO A 235 -5.67 -0.39 33.56
C PRO A 235 -7.02 0.15 34.09
N ASP A 236 -6.99 1.28 34.81
CA ASP A 236 -8.16 1.97 35.38
C ASP A 236 -8.58 3.23 34.59
N ASP A 237 -7.88 3.57 33.50
CA ASP A 237 -8.24 4.71 32.66
C ASP A 237 -9.48 4.40 31.82
N PRO A 238 -10.29 5.44 31.50
CA PRO A 238 -11.44 5.27 30.61
C PRO A 238 -10.98 4.70 29.26
N PRO A 239 -11.87 3.97 28.55
CA PRO A 239 -11.55 3.46 27.22
C PRO A 239 -10.99 4.59 26.35
N GLY A 240 -9.96 4.27 25.56
CA GLY A 240 -9.26 5.25 24.74
C GLY A 240 -10.21 6.15 23.95
N GLU A 241 -9.80 7.39 23.72
CA GLU A 241 -10.58 8.34 22.94
C GLU A 241 -10.10 8.32 21.48
N ALA A 242 -11.02 8.49 20.55
CA ALA A 242 -10.69 8.79 19.17
C ALA A 242 -11.03 10.26 18.88
N VAL A 243 -10.12 10.93 18.19
CA VAL A 243 -10.28 12.30 17.72
C VAL A 243 -10.52 12.25 16.22
N LEU A 244 -11.70 12.68 15.81
CA LEU A 244 -12.03 12.89 14.41
C LEU A 244 -11.66 14.33 14.05
N ILE A 245 -10.82 14.47 13.03
CA ILE A 245 -10.35 15.76 12.52
C ILE A 245 -10.92 15.92 11.13
N ARG A 246 -11.83 16.88 10.95
CA ARG A 246 -12.37 17.17 9.61
C ARG A 246 -11.25 17.63 8.68
N ARG A 247 -11.24 17.10 7.47
CA ARG A 247 -10.27 17.40 6.42
C ARG A 247 -10.99 17.85 5.15
N GLU A 248 -10.32 18.71 4.39
CA GLU A 248 -10.76 19.10 3.05
C GLU A 248 -10.33 18.04 2.02
N PRO A 249 -11.01 17.98 0.85
CA PRO A 249 -10.54 17.18 -0.27
C PRO A 249 -9.06 17.48 -0.61
N GLY A 250 -8.29 16.43 -0.89
CA GLY A 250 -6.85 16.53 -1.17
C GLY A 250 -5.94 16.41 0.06
N ALA A 251 -6.50 16.29 1.27
CA ALA A 251 -5.72 16.05 2.48
C ALA A 251 -4.94 14.73 2.46
N ILE A 252 -5.50 13.66 1.86
CA ILE A 252 -4.82 12.37 1.73
C ILE A 252 -3.59 12.52 0.83
N ALA A 253 -3.74 13.20 -0.31
CA ALA A 253 -2.65 13.49 -1.24
C ALA A 253 -1.50 14.24 -0.56
N LEU A 254 -1.84 15.31 0.16
CA LEU A 254 -0.87 16.13 0.88
C LEU A 254 -0.15 15.31 1.97
N GLN A 255 -0.89 14.52 2.75
CA GLN A 255 -0.30 13.70 3.82
C GLN A 255 0.66 12.65 3.25
N LEU A 256 0.28 11.94 2.19
CA LEU A 256 1.14 10.97 1.50
C LEU A 256 2.46 11.62 1.05
N VAL A 257 2.40 12.78 0.41
CA VAL A 257 3.60 13.49 -0.05
C VAL A 257 4.51 13.87 1.11
N TRP A 258 3.93 14.34 2.22
CA TRP A 258 4.70 14.66 3.43
C TRP A 258 5.33 13.42 4.07
N ASP A 259 4.62 12.29 4.11
CA ASP A 259 5.14 11.06 4.70
C ASP A 259 6.28 10.47 3.86
N VAL A 260 6.14 10.50 2.53
CA VAL A 260 7.22 10.09 1.61
C VAL A 260 8.43 11.01 1.73
N LEU A 261 8.22 12.34 1.79
CA LEU A 261 9.31 13.29 2.00
C LEU A 261 10.00 13.07 3.36
N GLY A 262 9.23 12.91 4.44
CA GLY A 262 9.75 12.63 5.78
C GLY A 262 10.54 11.32 5.85
N ALA A 263 10.11 10.29 5.12
CA ALA A 263 10.84 9.05 4.96
C ALA A 263 12.20 9.25 4.26
N HIS A 264 12.27 10.03 3.19
CA HIS A 264 13.54 10.37 2.54
C HIS A 264 14.48 11.18 3.43
N GLU A 265 13.94 12.16 4.14
CA GLU A 265 14.73 12.95 5.11
C GLU A 265 15.29 12.06 6.22
N PHE A 266 14.48 11.14 6.75
CA PHE A 266 14.91 10.16 7.74
C PHE A 266 16.07 9.29 7.22
N LEU A 267 15.91 8.70 6.04
CA LEU A 267 16.94 7.86 5.41
C LEU A 267 18.23 8.65 5.13
N SER A 268 18.10 9.90 4.70
CA SER A 268 19.22 10.80 4.43
C SER A 268 19.96 11.20 5.72
N ALA A 269 19.24 11.57 6.78
CA ALA A 269 19.83 11.95 8.05
C ALA A 269 20.64 10.82 8.70
N ALA A 270 20.18 9.58 8.55
CA ALA A 270 20.91 8.41 9.01
C ALA A 270 22.27 8.26 8.29
N THR A 271 22.42 8.69 7.03
CA THR A 271 23.69 8.53 6.27
C THR A 271 24.74 9.53 6.71
N GLY A 272 24.33 10.74 7.10
CA GLY A 272 25.22 11.77 7.61
C GLY A 272 25.78 11.46 9.01
N SER A 273 25.06 10.67 9.81
CA SER A 273 25.48 10.33 11.18
C SER A 273 26.53 9.21 11.25
N GLU A 274 26.70 8.41 10.19
CA GLU A 274 27.72 7.35 10.12
C GLU A 274 29.07 7.83 9.57
N ALA A 275 29.08 9.00 8.92
CA ALA A 275 30.28 9.59 8.32
C ALA A 275 31.01 10.61 9.23
N ALA A 276 30.53 10.80 10.47
CA ALA A 276 31.05 11.74 11.47
C ALA A 276 31.64 11.01 12.67
#